data_AF-A0A1V5RMY3-F1
#
_entry.id   AF-A0A1V5RMY3-F1
#
_cell.length_a   1.000
_cell.length_b   1.000
_cell.length_c   1.000
_cell.angle_alpha   90.00
_cell.angle_beta   90.00
_cell.angle_gamma   90.00
#
_symmetry.space_group_name_H-M   'P 1'
#
loop_
_entity.id
_entity.type
_entity.pdbx_description
1 polymer ?
#
loop_
_entity_poly.entity_id
_entity_poly.type
_entity_poly.pdbx_seq_one_letter_code
_entity_poly.pdbx_strand_id
1 'polypeptide(L)'
;MRDRILMLVDPSSAKPDDLYNIQQAIIGIGSGGWLGRGLFRGSQSQLHFLRVRHTDFIFSVTAEELGFVGAALLILLFAALLLRLVRIASLARDSFGMLIVVGVTTMIMFQVVVNIGMNLRILPATGVPLPFVSYGGSSLWTMLIGIGLAESVILQHKKIGFDR
;
A
#
# COMPACT_ATOMS: atom_id res chain seq x y z
N MET A 1 10.68 1.17 -17.53
CA MET A 1 11.30 1.50 -16.22
C MET A 1 12.33 2.63 -16.33
N ARG A 2 13.25 2.60 -17.32
CA ARG A 2 14.20 3.71 -17.59
C ARG A 2 13.52 5.08 -17.66
N ASP A 3 12.44 5.20 -18.44
CA ASP A 3 11.71 6.47 -18.59
C ASP A 3 11.03 6.95 -17.30
N ARG A 4 10.64 6.04 -16.41
CA ARG A 4 10.00 6.36 -15.11
C ARG A 4 11.02 6.85 -14.08
N ILE A 5 12.25 6.35 -14.14
CA ILE A 5 13.37 6.86 -13.34
C ILE A 5 13.83 8.21 -13.89
N LEU A 6 13.96 8.33 -15.22
CA LEU A 6 14.29 9.60 -15.87
C LEU A 6 13.25 10.68 -15.57
N MET A 7 11.96 10.34 -15.54
CA MET A 7 10.87 11.23 -15.13
C MET A 7 11.04 11.80 -13.71
N LEU A 8 11.59 11.02 -12.77
CA LEU A 8 11.82 11.48 -11.40
C LEU A 8 12.97 12.50 -11.34
N VAL A 9 14.00 12.31 -12.17
CA VAL A 9 15.23 13.13 -12.17
C VAL A 9 15.10 14.36 -13.08
N ASP A 10 14.54 14.17 -14.27
CA ASP A 10 14.27 15.20 -15.27
C ASP A 10 12.81 15.09 -15.77
N PRO A 11 11.90 15.85 -15.16
CA PRO A 11 10.49 15.86 -15.52
C PRO A 11 10.22 16.34 -16.96
N SER A 12 11.15 17.07 -17.59
CA SER A 12 10.92 17.67 -18.92
C SER A 12 10.92 16.66 -20.06
N SER A 13 11.53 15.49 -19.86
CA SER A 13 11.64 14.41 -20.85
C SER A 13 10.52 13.35 -20.74
N ALA A 14 9.65 13.46 -19.73
CA ALA A 14 8.66 12.45 -19.43
C ALA A 14 7.35 12.62 -20.21
N LYS A 15 6.58 11.52 -20.31
CA LYS A 15 5.26 11.53 -20.95
C LYS A 15 4.32 12.51 -20.21
N PRO A 16 3.65 13.43 -20.92
CA PRO A 16 2.79 14.44 -20.28
C PRO A 16 1.71 13.84 -19.39
N ASP A 17 1.11 12.72 -19.80
CA ASP A 17 0.04 12.04 -19.06
C ASP A 17 0.49 11.49 -17.71
N ASP A 18 1.71 10.95 -17.63
CA ASP A 18 2.26 10.39 -16.38
C ASP A 18 2.58 11.51 -15.38
N LEU A 19 3.14 12.63 -15.87
CA LEU A 19 3.41 13.82 -15.06
C LEU A 19 2.12 14.41 -14.51
N TYR A 20 1.09 14.47 -15.35
CA TYR A 20 -0.22 14.98 -14.98
C TYR A 20 -0.83 14.19 -13.82
N ASN A 21 -0.82 12.85 -13.89
CA ASN A 21 -1.36 12.01 -12.81
C ASN A 21 -0.62 12.22 -11.48
N ILE A 22 0.73 12.31 -11.51
CA ILE A 22 1.53 12.55 -10.30
C ILE A 22 1.26 13.94 -9.71
N GLN A 23 1.14 14.96 -10.57
CA GLN A 23 0.81 16.32 -10.12
C GLN A 23 -0.57 16.37 -9.47
N GLN A 24 -1.58 15.74 -10.08
CA GLN A 24 -2.93 15.66 -9.52
C GLN A 24 -2.95 14.89 -8.19
N ALA A 25 -2.11 13.85 -8.04
CA ALA A 25 -1.98 13.13 -6.79
C ALA A 25 -1.46 14.03 -5.65
N ILE A 26 -0.41 14.80 -5.91
CA ILE A 26 0.12 15.77 -4.92
C ILE A 26 -0.93 16.83 -4.57
N ILE A 27 -1.63 17.37 -5.58
CA ILE A 27 -2.68 18.36 -5.37
C ILE A 27 -3.81 17.76 -4.52
N GLY A 28 -4.24 16.53 -4.81
CA GLY A 28 -5.26 15.82 -4.05
C GLY A 28 -4.88 15.70 -2.58
N ILE A 29 -3.67 15.20 -2.31
CA ILE A 29 -3.12 15.07 -0.94
C ILE A 29 -3.09 16.43 -0.23
N GLY A 30 -2.58 17.47 -0.89
CA GLY A 30 -2.50 18.82 -0.31
C GLY A 30 -3.87 19.46 -0.07
N SER A 31 -4.86 19.13 -0.89
CA SER A 31 -6.20 19.71 -0.83
C SER A 31 -7.10 19.13 0.27
N GLY A 32 -6.73 18.00 0.86
CA GLY A 32 -7.46 17.32 1.93
C GLY A 32 -7.36 18.02 3.30
N GLY A 33 -6.34 18.83 3.54
CA GLY A 33 -6.15 19.48 4.85
C GLY A 33 -6.09 18.47 6.01
N TRP A 34 -6.52 18.88 7.22
CA TRP A 34 -6.43 18.01 8.41
C TRP A 34 -7.51 16.92 8.45
N LEU A 35 -8.77 17.27 8.13
CA LEU A 35 -9.95 16.39 8.29
C LEU A 35 -10.52 15.85 6.98
N GLY A 36 -9.95 16.25 5.84
CA GLY A 36 -10.42 15.83 4.53
C GLY A 36 -11.56 16.70 3.98
N ARG A 37 -11.92 16.42 2.72
CA ARG A 37 -13.09 17.04 2.06
C ARG A 37 -14.39 16.28 2.29
N GLY A 38 -14.32 15.14 2.97
CA GLY A 38 -15.44 14.22 3.21
C GLY A 38 -15.40 13.01 2.29
N LEU A 39 -15.81 11.86 2.82
CA LEU A 39 -15.90 10.60 2.09
C LEU A 39 -16.73 10.74 0.82
N PHE A 40 -16.20 10.24 -0.30
CA PHE A 40 -16.79 10.35 -1.63
C PHE A 40 -17.04 11.78 -2.12
N ARG A 41 -16.49 12.81 -1.48
CA ARG A 41 -16.61 14.22 -1.90
C ARG A 41 -15.30 14.78 -2.47
N GLY A 42 -14.32 13.92 -2.74
CA GLY A 42 -13.05 14.30 -3.35
C GLY A 42 -13.27 14.87 -4.76
N SER A 43 -12.88 16.12 -4.96
CA SER A 43 -12.91 16.79 -6.27
C SER A 43 -11.99 16.10 -7.27
N GLN A 44 -10.81 15.65 -6.81
CA GLN A 44 -9.87 14.86 -7.59
C GLN A 44 -10.22 13.37 -7.59
N SER A 45 -11.35 12.94 -7.01
CA SER A 45 -11.89 11.59 -7.11
C SER A 45 -13.08 11.53 -8.08
N GLN A 46 -13.93 12.56 -8.10
CA GLN A 46 -15.14 12.63 -8.93
C GLN A 46 -14.92 13.16 -10.36
N LEU A 47 -14.01 14.11 -10.60
CA LEU A 47 -13.88 14.76 -11.92
C LEU A 47 -13.02 14.00 -12.96
N HIS A 48 -12.75 12.70 -12.78
CA HIS A 48 -11.95 11.85 -13.68
C HIS A 48 -10.53 12.34 -14.11
N PHE A 49 -9.97 13.40 -13.53
CA PHE A 49 -8.59 13.89 -13.73
C PHE A 49 -7.43 12.89 -13.47
N LEU A 50 -7.68 11.64 -13.06
CA LEU A 50 -6.64 10.62 -12.86
C LEU A 50 -7.15 9.36 -13.57
N ARG A 51 -6.42 8.86 -14.56
CA ARG A 51 -6.87 7.71 -15.37
C ARG A 51 -6.97 6.40 -14.58
N VAL A 52 -6.17 6.23 -13.51
CA VAL A 52 -6.08 4.99 -12.73
C VAL A 52 -6.16 5.27 -11.22
N ARG A 53 -7.25 5.94 -10.79
CA ARG A 53 -7.44 6.41 -9.40
C ARG A 53 -7.51 5.28 -8.39
N HIS A 54 -8.23 4.22 -8.75
CA HIS A 54 -8.65 3.19 -7.82
C HIS A 54 -7.59 2.11 -7.53
N THR A 55 -6.47 2.12 -8.26
CA THR A 55 -5.36 1.16 -8.02
C THR A 55 -4.08 1.89 -7.63
N ASP A 56 -3.61 2.80 -8.48
CA ASP A 56 -2.25 3.32 -8.36
C ASP A 56 -2.22 4.54 -7.43
N PHE A 57 -3.26 5.37 -7.50
CA PHE A 57 -3.36 6.63 -6.76
C PHE A 57 -4.38 6.62 -5.61
N ILE A 58 -4.75 5.43 -5.13
CA ILE A 58 -5.78 5.30 -4.09
C ILE A 58 -5.38 6.02 -2.79
N PHE A 59 -4.09 6.05 -2.46
CA PHE A 59 -3.58 6.77 -1.30
C PHE A 59 -3.83 8.27 -1.40
N SER A 60 -3.62 8.87 -2.58
CA SER A 60 -3.93 10.28 -2.81
C SER A 60 -5.43 10.58 -2.64
N VAL A 61 -6.30 9.67 -3.10
CA VAL A 61 -7.75 9.80 -2.94
C VAL A 61 -8.13 9.71 -1.46
N THR A 62 -7.57 8.73 -0.73
CA THR A 62 -7.80 8.61 0.71
C THR A 62 -7.34 9.85 1.47
N ALA A 63 -6.18 10.43 1.11
CA ALA A 63 -5.67 11.65 1.72
C ALA A 63 -6.51 12.90 1.36
N GLU A 64 -7.08 12.99 0.16
CA GLU A 64 -8.01 14.09 -0.19
C GLU A 64 -9.30 13.98 0.63
N GLU A 65 -9.89 12.78 0.70
CA GLU A 65 -11.21 12.57 1.28
C GLU A 65 -11.20 12.57 2.82
N LEU A 66 -10.20 11.94 3.44
CA LEU A 66 -10.07 11.82 4.89
C LEU A 66 -9.02 12.75 5.51
N GLY A 67 -8.28 13.47 4.68
CA GLY A 67 -7.26 14.40 5.12
C GLY A 67 -6.04 13.72 5.75
N PHE A 68 -5.23 14.54 6.42
CA PHE A 68 -4.05 14.11 7.15
C PHE A 68 -4.36 13.03 8.19
N VAL A 69 -5.46 13.19 8.95
CA VAL A 69 -5.83 12.23 10.01
C VAL A 69 -6.11 10.85 9.42
N GLY A 70 -6.86 10.76 8.33
CA GLY A 70 -7.14 9.49 7.67
C GLY A 70 -5.90 8.86 7.04
N ALA A 71 -5.06 9.66 6.38
CA ALA A 71 -3.80 9.17 5.82
C ALA A 71 -2.86 8.65 6.91
N ALA A 72 -2.73 9.37 8.03
CA ALA A 72 -1.94 8.94 9.19
C ALA A 72 -2.50 7.66 9.82
N LEU A 73 -3.81 7.58 10.01
CA LEU A 73 -4.47 6.36 10.51
C LEU A 73 -4.19 5.16 9.60
N LEU A 74 -4.28 5.34 8.28
CA LEU A 74 -4.00 4.27 7.33
C LEU A 74 -2.55 3.78 7.42
N ILE A 75 -1.59 4.70 7.49
CA ILE A 75 -0.17 4.36 7.69
C ILE A 75 0.03 3.61 9.02
N LEU A 76 -0.60 4.06 10.10
CA LEU A 76 -0.54 3.40 11.41
C LEU A 76 -1.12 1.99 11.38
N LEU A 77 -2.22 1.75 10.64
CA LEU A 77 -2.79 0.42 10.47
C LEU A 77 -1.83 -0.52 9.72
N PHE A 78 -1.18 -0.04 8.66
CA PHE A 78 -0.15 -0.83 7.99
C PHE A 78 1.06 -1.09 8.89
N ALA A 79 1.51 -0.09 9.66
CA ALA A 79 2.61 -0.28 10.61
C ALA A 79 2.25 -1.33 11.68
N ALA A 80 1.04 -1.27 12.24
CA ALA A 80 0.55 -2.26 13.19
C ALA A 80 0.47 -3.68 12.58
N LEU A 81 0.00 -3.80 11.34
CA LEU A 81 -0.02 -5.06 10.60
C LEU A 81 1.39 -5.62 10.40
N LEU A 82 2.34 -4.81 9.92
CA LEU A 82 3.72 -5.23 9.69
C LEU A 82 4.40 -5.64 11.00
N LEU A 83 4.22 -4.89 12.09
CA LEU A 83 4.73 -5.25 13.42
C LEU A 83 4.17 -6.58 13.91
N ARG A 84 2.88 -6.85 13.66
CA ARG A 84 2.26 -8.14 13.99
C ARG A 84 2.87 -9.28 13.18
N LEU A 85 3.10 -9.10 11.88
CA LEU A 85 3.71 -10.13 11.04
C LEU A 85 5.19 -10.39 11.42
N VAL A 86 5.95 -9.35 11.74
CA VAL A 86 7.32 -9.50 12.28
C VAL A 86 7.30 -10.26 13.59
N ARG A 87 6.34 -9.99 14.47
CA ARG A 87 6.15 -10.75 15.71
C ARG A 87 5.84 -12.22 15.42
N ILE A 88 4.96 -12.52 14.46
CA ILE A 88 4.66 -13.89 14.03
C ILE A 88 5.93 -14.60 13.54
N ALA A 89 6.76 -13.94 12.72
CA ALA A 89 8.02 -14.49 12.24
C ALA A 89 8.97 -14.82 13.41
N SER A 90 9.07 -13.95 14.41
CA SER A 90 9.90 -14.17 15.60
C SER A 90 9.43 -15.31 16.51
N LEU A 91 8.14 -15.67 16.44
CA LEU A 91 7.53 -16.76 17.20
C LEU A 91 7.45 -18.06 16.40
N ALA A 92 7.87 -18.06 15.13
CA ALA A 92 7.86 -19.24 14.29
C ALA A 92 8.74 -20.34 14.91
N ARG A 93 8.24 -21.57 14.88
CA ARG A 93 8.90 -22.72 15.50
C ARG A 93 10.06 -23.26 14.66
N ASP A 94 9.99 -23.07 13.35
CA ASP A 94 10.93 -23.55 12.36
C ASP A 94 11.34 -22.42 11.38
N SER A 95 12.54 -22.54 10.83
CA SER A 95 13.10 -21.55 9.90
C SER A 95 12.28 -21.41 8.62
N PHE A 96 11.59 -22.47 8.18
CA PHE A 96 10.78 -22.42 6.97
C PHE A 96 9.51 -21.59 7.18
N GLY A 97 8.78 -21.80 8.28
CA GLY A 97 7.65 -20.97 8.70
C GLY A 97 8.06 -19.50 8.88
N MET A 98 9.23 -19.25 9.48
CA MET A 98 9.78 -17.89 9.58
C MET A 98 9.99 -17.24 8.20
N LEU A 99 10.61 -17.96 7.25
CA LEU A 99 10.86 -17.44 5.90
C LEU A 99 9.57 -17.14 5.13
N ILE A 100 8.52 -17.96 5.30
CA ILE A 100 7.20 -17.68 4.72
C ILE A 100 6.66 -16.34 5.22
N VAL A 101 6.65 -16.16 6.55
CA VAL A 101 6.11 -14.93 7.16
C VAL A 101 6.93 -13.71 6.76
N VAL A 102 8.26 -13.82 6.76
CA VAL A 102 9.16 -12.74 6.31
C VAL A 102 8.92 -12.38 4.85
N GLY A 103 8.74 -13.38 3.97
CA GLY A 103 8.42 -13.16 2.56
C GLY A 103 7.10 -12.40 2.37
N VAL A 104 6.03 -12.83 3.05
CA VAL A 104 4.73 -12.13 3.03
C VAL A 104 4.85 -10.71 3.58
N THR A 105 5.55 -10.53 4.70
CA THR A 105 5.78 -9.23 5.33
C THR A 105 6.50 -8.28 4.38
N THR A 106 7.58 -8.76 3.76
CA THR A 106 8.38 -7.97 2.81
C THR A 106 7.57 -7.60 1.58
N MET A 107 6.76 -8.52 1.06
CA MET A 107 5.86 -8.25 -0.07
C MET A 107 4.86 -7.14 0.26
N ILE A 108 4.18 -7.19 1.42
CA ILE A 108 3.24 -6.16 1.85
C ILE A 108 3.96 -4.83 2.05
N MET A 109 5.08 -4.84 2.78
CA MET A 109 5.87 -3.63 3.07
C MET A 109 6.33 -2.94 1.78
N PHE A 110 6.85 -3.70 0.82
CA PHE A 110 7.31 -3.17 -0.46
C PHE A 110 6.16 -2.48 -1.21
N GLN A 111 5.00 -3.12 -1.30
CA GLN A 111 3.85 -2.55 -1.99
C GLN A 111 3.34 -1.26 -1.31
N VAL A 112 3.29 -1.24 0.02
CA VAL A 112 2.89 -0.04 0.80
C VAL A 112 3.87 1.12 0.56
N VAL A 113 5.17 0.87 0.73
CA VAL A 113 6.21 1.91 0.58
C VAL A 113 6.23 2.46 -0.84
N VAL A 114 6.17 1.57 -1.84
CA VAL A 114 6.21 1.97 -3.25
C VAL A 114 4.95 2.75 -3.63
N ASN A 115 3.77 2.30 -3.23
CA ASN A 115 2.52 2.99 -3.56
C ASN A 115 2.46 4.38 -2.92
N ILE A 116 2.76 4.49 -1.62
CA ILE A 116 2.76 5.78 -0.92
C ILE A 116 3.87 6.70 -1.49
N GLY A 117 5.08 6.17 -1.68
CA GLY A 117 6.21 6.95 -2.21
C GLY A 117 5.95 7.48 -3.63
N MET A 118 5.28 6.72 -4.48
CA MET A 118 4.84 7.18 -5.80
C MET A 118 3.82 8.32 -5.70
N ASN A 119 2.82 8.20 -4.82
CA ASN A 119 1.81 9.23 -4.62
C ASN A 119 2.40 10.55 -4.07
N LEU A 120 3.48 10.46 -3.30
CA LEU A 120 4.23 11.60 -2.79
C LEU A 120 5.33 12.11 -3.75
N ARG A 121 5.46 11.54 -4.95
CA ARG A 121 6.52 11.84 -5.93
C ARG A 121 7.95 11.63 -5.39
N ILE A 122 8.11 10.74 -4.41
CA ILE A 122 9.41 10.32 -3.86
C ILE A 122 9.98 9.16 -4.68
N LEU A 123 9.09 8.27 -5.15
CA LEU A 123 9.44 7.11 -5.96
C LEU A 123 8.83 7.21 -7.37
N PRO A 124 9.44 6.56 -8.38
CA PRO A 124 8.90 6.57 -9.73
C PRO A 124 7.55 5.86 -9.76
N ALA A 125 6.68 6.24 -10.71
CA ALA A 125 5.41 5.55 -10.87
C ALA A 125 5.62 4.09 -11.26
N THR A 126 5.13 3.14 -10.48
CA THR A 126 5.35 1.69 -10.72
C THR A 126 4.07 0.94 -11.07
N GLY A 127 2.89 1.45 -10.71
CA GLY A 127 1.61 0.76 -10.93
C GLY A 127 1.36 -0.38 -9.95
N VAL A 128 1.99 -0.31 -8.77
CA VAL A 128 1.81 -1.31 -7.71
C VAL A 128 0.60 -0.90 -6.85
N PRO A 129 -0.42 -1.75 -6.71
CA PRO A 129 -1.59 -1.42 -5.89
C PRO A 129 -1.23 -1.40 -4.40
N LEU A 130 -1.88 -0.51 -3.66
CA LEU A 130 -1.86 -0.52 -2.20
C LEU A 130 -2.60 -1.75 -1.67
N PRO A 131 -1.96 -2.63 -0.87
CA PRO A 131 -2.58 -3.85 -0.36
C PRO A 131 -3.89 -3.57 0.39
N PHE A 132 -4.91 -4.42 0.25
CA PHE A 132 -6.23 -4.35 0.93
C PHE A 132 -7.11 -3.13 0.63
N VAL A 133 -6.55 -2.02 0.12
CA VAL A 133 -7.28 -0.77 -0.12
C VAL A 133 -7.57 -0.58 -1.62
N SER A 134 -6.65 -0.99 -2.47
CA SER A 134 -6.77 -0.81 -3.93
C SER A 134 -7.74 -1.79 -4.56
N TYR A 135 -8.35 -1.34 -5.65
CA TYR A 135 -9.29 -2.14 -6.44
C TYR A 135 -8.54 -3.13 -7.35
N GLY A 136 -8.20 -4.31 -6.82
CA GLY A 136 -7.52 -5.35 -7.59
C GLY A 136 -7.83 -6.74 -7.07
N GLY A 137 -8.80 -7.43 -7.68
CA GLY A 137 -9.32 -8.72 -7.21
C GLY A 137 -8.23 -9.79 -7.01
N SER A 138 -7.36 -9.98 -8.00
CA SER A 138 -6.26 -10.95 -7.89
C SER A 138 -5.25 -10.56 -6.81
N SER A 139 -4.89 -9.27 -6.71
CA SER A 139 -3.96 -8.81 -5.68
C SER A 139 -4.53 -8.99 -4.27
N LEU A 140 -5.84 -8.77 -4.09
CA LEU A 140 -6.53 -8.96 -2.83
C LEU A 140 -6.49 -10.44 -2.43
N TRP A 141 -6.81 -11.36 -3.35
CA TRP A 141 -6.70 -12.79 -3.09
C TRP A 141 -5.29 -13.22 -2.72
N THR A 142 -4.27 -12.76 -3.44
CA THR A 142 -2.86 -13.06 -3.10
C THR A 142 -2.50 -12.56 -1.71
N MET A 143 -2.96 -11.37 -1.32
CA MET A 143 -2.73 -10.81 0.01
C MET A 143 -3.44 -11.59 1.10
N LEU A 144 -4.70 -11.96 0.90
CA LEU A 144 -5.47 -12.76 1.85
C LEU A 144 -4.86 -14.15 2.06
N ILE A 145 -4.40 -14.79 0.98
CA ILE A 145 -3.66 -16.06 1.06
C ILE A 145 -2.35 -15.88 1.82
N GLY A 146 -1.59 -14.81 1.54
CA GLY A 146 -0.36 -14.51 2.25
C GLY A 146 -0.56 -14.34 3.77
N ILE A 147 -1.59 -13.59 4.17
CA ILE A 147 -1.97 -13.45 5.59
C ILE A 147 -2.40 -14.80 6.17
N GLY A 148 -3.20 -15.59 5.45
CA GLY A 148 -3.61 -16.93 5.89
C GLY A 148 -2.42 -17.87 6.12
N LEU A 149 -1.40 -17.81 5.26
CA LEU A 149 -0.15 -18.55 5.45
C LEU A 149 0.60 -18.08 6.70
N ALA A 150 0.73 -16.77 6.90
CA ALA A 150 1.40 -16.22 8.07
C ALA A 150 0.69 -16.62 9.38
N GLU A 151 -0.64 -16.57 9.42
CA GLU A 151 -1.44 -16.98 10.58
C GLU A 151 -1.40 -18.51 10.81
N SER A 152 -1.30 -19.31 9.74
CA SER A 152 -1.11 -20.77 9.86
C SER A 152 0.18 -21.13 10.60
N VAL A 153 1.26 -20.39 10.36
CA VAL A 153 2.56 -20.61 11.03
C VAL A 153 2.45 -20.41 12.54
N ILE A 154 1.76 -19.38 13.01
CA ILE A 154 1.57 -19.15 14.46
C ILE A 154 0.57 -20.12 15.08
N LEU A 155 -0.43 -20.59 14.32
CA LEU A 155 -1.36 -21.62 14.81
C LEU A 155 -0.64 -22.95 15.08
N GLN A 156 0.26 -23.36 14.19
CA GLN A 156 1.04 -24.60 14.31
C GLN A 156 2.18 -24.52 15.34
N HIS A 157 2.46 -23.34 15.90
CA HIS A 157 3.40 -23.17 17.01
C HIS A 157 2.95 -23.92 18.28
N LYS A 158 1.63 -24.02 18.54
CA LYS A 158 1.13 -24.76 19.70
C LYS A 158 1.21 -26.26 19.44
N LYS A 159 2.00 -26.99 20.26
CA LYS A 159 1.98 -28.46 20.28
C LYS A 159 0.52 -28.93 20.43
N ILE A 160 0.02 -29.69 19.47
CA ILE A 160 -1.18 -30.50 19.65
C ILE A 160 -0.75 -31.62 20.61
N GLY A 161 -0.98 -31.41 21.91
CA GLY A 161 -0.73 -32.41 22.94
C GLY A 161 -1.74 -33.53 22.81
N PHE A 162 -1.41 -34.56 22.01
CA PHE A 162 -1.95 -35.88 22.26
C PHE A 162 -1.04 -36.54 23.30
N ASP A 163 -1.22 -36.15 24.56
CA ASP A 163 -0.78 -37.02 25.67
C ASP A 163 -1.65 -38.28 25.59
N ARG A 164 -0.97 -39.42 25.46
CA ARG A 164 -1.55 -40.76 25.52
C ARG A 164 -1.85 -41.15 26.96
#